data_AF-A0A1C6EXR2-F1
#
_entry.id   AF-A0A1C6EXR2-F1
#
_cell.length_a   1.000
_cell.length_b   1.000
_cell.length_c   1.000
_cell.angle_alpha   90.00
_cell.angle_beta   90.00
_cell.angle_gamma   90.00
#
_symmetry.space_group_name_H-M   'P 1'
#
loop_
_entity.id
_entity.type
_entity.pdbx_description
1 polymer ?
#
loop_
_entity_poly.entity_id
_entity_poly.type
_entity_poly.pdbx_seq_one_letter_code
_entity_poly.pdbx_strand_id
1 'polypeptide(L)'
;MKKKTENKILYILILFFVIIGGGLYYKYEVYPYDWDAAEKSFELYTKAQHIDKDDIESIEKSKQKKIGGIIYRVKYKSESNKNVVYEYTWCGDYTGENYYHNMFLMLTNKHGDGLDENKTKHKYPIIQKRIVD
;
A
#
# COMPACT_ATOMS: atom_id res chain seq x y z
N MET A 1 15.55 -50.31 -15.01
CA MET A 1 15.23 -49.02 -15.67
C MET A 1 14.25 -48.13 -14.89
N LYS A 2 13.23 -48.65 -14.20
CA LYS A 2 12.25 -47.85 -13.41
C LYS A 2 12.86 -46.84 -12.42
N LYS A 3 13.81 -47.27 -11.58
CA LYS A 3 14.45 -46.45 -10.53
C LYS A 3 15.16 -45.17 -11.05
N LYS A 4 15.73 -45.23 -12.27
CA LYS A 4 16.42 -44.08 -12.89
C LYS A 4 15.41 -43.04 -13.43
N THR A 5 14.23 -43.50 -13.86
CA THR A 5 13.13 -42.64 -14.32
C THR A 5 12.42 -41.98 -13.14
N GLU A 6 12.18 -42.71 -12.05
CA GLU A 6 11.60 -42.18 -10.80
C GLU A 6 12.46 -41.07 -10.20
N ASN A 7 13.78 -41.26 -10.14
CA ASN A 7 14.70 -40.22 -9.68
C ASN A 7 14.67 -38.96 -10.57
N LYS A 8 14.56 -39.12 -11.91
CA LYS A 8 14.44 -37.98 -12.82
C LYS A 8 13.15 -37.19 -12.59
N ILE A 9 12.03 -37.87 -12.38
CA ILE A 9 10.75 -37.23 -12.09
C ILE A 9 10.82 -36.45 -10.76
N LEU A 10 11.47 -37.04 -9.74
CA LEU A 10 11.69 -36.36 -8.47
C LEU A 10 12.52 -35.07 -8.62
N TYR A 11 13.61 -35.11 -9.40
CA TYR A 11 14.41 -33.90 -9.66
C TYR A 11 13.63 -32.82 -10.42
N ILE A 12 12.79 -33.21 -11.38
CA ILE A 12 11.92 -32.27 -12.12
C ILE A 12 10.91 -31.62 -11.17
N LEU A 13 10.31 -32.39 -10.26
CA LEU A 13 9.39 -31.87 -9.25
C LEU A 13 10.10 -30.89 -8.29
N ILE A 14 11.30 -31.23 -7.81
CA ILE A 14 12.09 -30.33 -6.95
C ILE A 14 12.40 -29.03 -7.69
N LEU A 15 12.84 -29.11 -8.95
CA LEU A 15 13.14 -27.93 -9.76
C LEU A 15 11.88 -27.06 -9.95
N PHE A 16 10.73 -27.67 -10.19
CA PHE A 16 9.45 -26.98 -10.30
C PHE A 16 9.08 -26.23 -9.01
N PHE A 17 9.24 -26.88 -7.84
CA PHE A 17 9.02 -26.22 -6.55
C PHE A 17 10.03 -25.09 -6.28
N VAL A 18 11.28 -25.23 -6.70
CA VAL A 18 12.30 -24.18 -6.56
C VAL A 18 11.98 -22.97 -7.46
N ILE A 19 11.54 -23.19 -8.70
CA ILE A 19 11.19 -22.11 -9.63
C ILE A 19 9.93 -21.38 -9.14
N ILE A 20 8.89 -22.11 -8.74
CA ILE A 20 7.66 -21.50 -8.22
C ILE A 20 7.93 -20.81 -6.88
N GLY A 21 8.62 -21.48 -5.96
CA GLY A 21 8.98 -20.92 -4.66
C GLY A 21 9.83 -19.66 -4.78
N GLY A 22 10.84 -19.69 -5.65
CA GLY A 22 11.70 -18.54 -5.94
C GLY A 22 10.96 -17.39 -6.61
N GLY A 23 10.10 -17.67 -7.59
CA GLY A 23 9.27 -16.66 -8.25
C GLY A 23 8.27 -15.99 -7.30
N LEU A 24 7.64 -16.77 -6.42
CA LEU A 24 6.75 -16.24 -5.37
C LEU A 24 7.55 -15.42 -4.35
N TYR A 25 8.71 -15.90 -3.90
CA TYR A 25 9.58 -15.14 -2.98
C TYR A 25 9.98 -13.79 -3.57
N TYR A 26 10.42 -13.77 -4.83
CA TYR A 26 10.79 -12.53 -5.51
C TYR A 26 9.61 -11.57 -5.62
N LYS A 27 8.42 -12.08 -5.99
CA LYS A 27 7.19 -11.27 -6.10
C LYS A 27 6.72 -10.68 -4.76
N TYR A 28 6.91 -11.36 -3.63
CA TYR A 28 6.35 -10.89 -2.35
C TYR A 28 7.36 -10.17 -1.45
N GLU A 29 8.65 -10.53 -1.53
CA GLU A 29 9.70 -9.92 -0.70
C GLU A 29 10.58 -8.92 -1.46
N VAL A 30 10.83 -9.17 -2.75
CA VAL A 30 11.82 -8.41 -3.54
C VAL A 30 11.18 -7.46 -4.55
N TYR A 31 9.85 -7.53 -4.74
CA TYR A 31 9.14 -6.60 -5.64
C TYR A 31 9.58 -5.16 -5.33
N PRO A 32 10.10 -4.43 -6.33
CA PRO A 32 10.70 -3.12 -6.10
C PRO A 32 9.59 -2.15 -5.71
N TYR A 33 9.44 -1.94 -4.41
CA TYR A 33 8.61 -0.88 -3.86
C TYR A 33 9.26 0.45 -4.24
N ASP A 34 8.60 1.22 -5.09
CA ASP A 34 9.08 2.54 -5.53
C ASP A 34 8.75 3.59 -4.44
N TRP A 35 9.60 3.64 -3.43
CA TRP A 35 9.48 4.56 -2.30
C TRP A 35 9.53 6.03 -2.73
N ASP A 36 10.30 6.35 -3.77
CA ASP A 36 10.44 7.72 -4.26
C ASP A 36 9.15 8.18 -4.96
N ALA A 37 8.55 7.32 -5.78
CA ALA A 37 7.24 7.62 -6.38
C ALA A 37 6.15 7.73 -5.32
N ALA A 38 6.14 6.84 -4.33
CA ALA A 38 5.17 6.88 -3.24
C ALA A 38 5.29 8.15 -2.39
N GLU A 39 6.51 8.60 -2.08
CA GLU A 39 6.74 9.84 -1.34
C GLU A 39 6.23 11.05 -2.10
N LYS A 40 6.56 11.15 -3.40
CA LYS A 40 6.06 12.23 -4.27
C LYS A 40 4.54 12.26 -4.31
N SER A 41 3.90 11.11 -4.47
CA SER A 41 2.44 11.01 -4.45
C SER A 41 1.84 11.41 -3.10
N PHE A 42 2.48 11.02 -1.99
CA PHE A 42 2.07 11.42 -0.64
C PHE A 42 2.17 12.95 -0.44
N GLU A 43 3.28 13.56 -0.84
CA GLU A 43 3.46 15.01 -0.76
C GLU A 43 2.45 15.77 -1.63
N LEU A 44 2.19 15.29 -2.85
CA LEU A 44 1.18 15.87 -3.73
C LEU A 44 -0.23 15.77 -3.13
N TYR A 45 -0.57 14.62 -2.56
CA TYR A 45 -1.89 14.38 -1.95
C TYR A 45 -2.10 15.28 -0.72
N THR A 46 -1.14 15.29 0.20
CA THR A 46 -1.22 16.11 1.42
C THR A 46 -1.20 17.61 1.12
N LYS A 47 -0.44 18.03 0.10
CA LYS A 47 -0.48 19.42 -0.41
C LYS A 47 -1.85 19.78 -0.98
N ALA A 48 -2.49 18.89 -1.74
CA ALA A 48 -3.83 19.09 -2.27
C ALA A 48 -4.89 19.15 -1.16
N GLN A 49 -4.65 18.51 -0.02
CA GLN A 49 -5.48 18.63 1.18
C GLN A 49 -5.16 19.87 2.03
N HIS A 50 -4.22 20.72 1.60
CA HIS A 50 -3.74 21.90 2.34
C HIS A 50 -3.23 21.57 3.75
N ILE A 51 -2.56 20.43 3.90
CA ILE A 51 -2.02 19.96 5.18
C ILE A 51 -0.68 20.62 5.43
N ASP A 52 -0.54 21.24 6.60
CA ASP A 52 0.76 21.67 7.12
C ASP A 52 1.52 20.45 7.68
N LYS A 53 2.82 20.35 7.37
CA LYS A 53 3.68 19.30 7.96
C LYS A 53 3.75 19.43 9.48
N ASP A 54 3.60 20.64 10.02
CA ASP A 54 3.57 20.89 11.46
C ASP A 54 2.30 20.36 12.14
N ASP A 55 1.22 20.09 11.40
CA ASP A 55 -0.01 19.49 11.92
C ASP A 55 0.09 17.96 12.08
N ILE A 56 1.15 17.35 11.54
CA ILE A 56 1.40 15.91 11.61
C ILE A 56 2.01 15.57 12.97
N GLU A 57 1.41 14.60 13.65
CA GLU A 57 1.94 14.05 14.90
C GLU A 57 2.92 12.92 14.62
N SER A 58 2.54 11.99 13.75
CA SER A 58 3.37 10.84 13.39
C SER A 58 3.01 10.27 12.03
N ILE A 59 4.01 9.72 11.34
CA ILE A 59 3.84 8.96 10.09
C ILE A 59 4.50 7.60 10.27
N GLU A 60 3.73 6.53 10.10
CA GLU A 60 4.24 5.15 10.00
C GLU A 60 4.19 4.70 8.53
N LYS A 61 5.31 4.22 8.00
CA LYS A 61 5.43 3.76 6.61
C LYS A 61 5.57 2.23 6.59
N SER A 62 4.83 1.55 5.71
CA SER A 62 4.89 0.09 5.59
C SER A 62 4.64 -0.41 4.18
N LYS A 63 5.10 -1.64 3.89
CA LYS A 63 4.88 -2.32 2.61
C LYS A 63 3.51 -3.02 2.61
N GLN A 64 2.70 -2.79 1.58
CA GLN A 64 1.46 -3.54 1.36
C GLN A 64 1.71 -4.67 0.35
N LYS A 65 2.13 -5.83 0.87
CA LYS A 65 2.57 -6.99 0.06
C LYS A 65 1.50 -7.53 -0.90
N LYS A 66 0.22 -7.40 -0.55
CA LYS A 66 -0.88 -7.95 -1.36
C LYS A 66 -1.03 -7.28 -2.73
N ILE A 67 -0.80 -5.97 -2.78
CA ILE A 67 -0.99 -5.16 -3.98
C ILE A 67 0.33 -4.61 -4.54
N GLY A 68 1.48 -4.89 -3.90
CA GLY A 68 2.76 -4.30 -4.28
C GLY A 68 2.85 -2.80 -3.97
N GLY A 69 2.11 -2.34 -2.96
CA GLY A 69 1.97 -0.92 -2.63
C GLY A 69 2.75 -0.48 -1.39
N ILE A 70 2.68 0.82 -1.09
CA ILE A 70 3.26 1.45 0.10
C ILE A 70 2.14 2.15 0.86
N ILE A 71 2.10 1.96 2.18
CA ILE A 71 1.14 2.58 3.08
C ILE A 71 1.83 3.63 3.94
N TYR A 72 1.18 4.78 4.09
CA TYR A 72 1.48 5.82 5.06
C TYR A 72 0.31 5.94 6.02
N ARG A 73 0.51 5.60 7.28
CA ARG A 73 -0.45 5.84 8.36
C ARG A 73 -0.09 7.11 9.08
N VAL A 74 -0.93 8.12 8.93
CA VAL A 74 -0.70 9.45 9.47
C VAL A 74 -1.68 9.71 10.61
N LYS A 75 -1.12 10.16 11.74
CA LYS A 75 -1.88 10.75 12.83
C LYS A 75 -1.64 12.24 12.84
N TYR A 76 -2.71 13.01 12.97
CA TYR A 76 -2.67 14.46 13.03
C TYR A 76 -2.95 14.93 14.46
N LYS A 77 -2.29 16.00 14.87
CA LYS A 77 -2.42 16.57 16.22
C LYS A 77 -3.87 16.93 16.57
N SER A 78 -4.66 17.37 15.58
CA SER A 78 -6.08 17.71 15.76
C SER A 78 -7.01 16.50 15.97
N GLU A 79 -6.53 15.30 15.64
CA GLU A 79 -7.32 14.04 15.64
C GLU A 79 -6.71 12.95 16.52
N SER A 80 -5.62 13.24 17.23
CA SER A 80 -4.80 12.29 18.01
C SER A 80 -5.62 11.45 19.01
N ASN A 81 -6.65 12.05 19.61
CA ASN A 81 -7.50 11.42 20.61
C ASN A 81 -8.72 10.68 20.05
N LYS A 82 -8.98 10.72 18.73
CA LYS A 82 -10.24 10.23 18.13
C LYS A 82 -10.17 8.79 17.60
N ASN A 83 -9.06 8.08 17.81
CA ASN A 83 -8.81 6.75 17.23
C ASN A 83 -8.92 6.70 15.69
N VAL A 84 -8.82 7.85 15.02
CA VAL A 84 -8.84 7.97 13.55
C VAL A 84 -7.39 8.01 13.05
N VAL A 85 -7.09 7.16 12.08
CA VAL A 85 -5.82 7.11 11.37
C VAL A 85 -6.11 7.38 9.89
N TYR A 86 -5.30 8.25 9.28
CA TYR A 86 -5.38 8.53 7.86
C TYR A 86 -4.41 7.58 7.15
N GLU A 87 -4.94 6.60 6.44
CA GLU A 87 -4.16 5.60 5.72
C GLU A 87 -4.09 5.98 4.24
N TYR A 88 -2.95 6.55 3.83
CA TYR A 88 -2.65 6.82 2.43
C TYR A 88 -1.97 5.60 1.82
N THR A 89 -2.53 5.07 0.75
CA THR A 89 -2.01 3.88 0.09
C THR A 89 -1.62 4.20 -1.35
N TRP A 90 -0.34 4.02 -1.64
CA TRP A 90 0.22 4.13 -2.97
C TRP A 90 0.37 2.75 -3.60
N CYS A 91 0.14 2.65 -4.91
CA CYS A 91 0.43 1.44 -5.68
C CYS A 91 0.81 1.80 -7.11
N GLY A 92 1.95 1.29 -7.59
CA GLY A 92 2.42 1.56 -8.97
C GLY A 92 1.46 1.11 -10.06
N ASP A 93 0.70 0.05 -9.81
CA ASP A 93 -0.21 -0.58 -10.79
C ASP A 93 -1.66 -0.03 -10.72
N TYR A 94 -1.98 0.87 -9.79
CA TYR A 94 -3.31 1.46 -9.70
C TYR A 94 -3.55 2.50 -10.79
N THR A 95 -4.14 2.04 -11.90
CA THR A 95 -4.56 2.86 -13.05
C THR A 95 -6.06 3.15 -13.09
N GLY A 96 -6.82 2.77 -12.04
CA GLY A 96 -8.27 2.98 -11.97
C GLY A 96 -8.69 4.45 -11.76
N GLU A 97 -9.97 4.74 -11.99
CA GLU A 97 -10.55 6.11 -12.02
C GLU A 97 -10.50 6.87 -10.68
N ASN A 98 -10.16 6.20 -9.57
CA ASN A 98 -10.30 6.71 -8.21
C ASN A 98 -8.97 7.04 -7.49
N TYR A 99 -7.84 7.08 -8.20
CA TYR A 99 -6.51 7.28 -7.58
C TYR A 99 -5.88 8.62 -7.99
N TYR A 100 -5.56 9.47 -7.01
CA TYR A 100 -4.85 10.73 -7.23
C TYR A 100 -3.34 10.47 -7.21
N HIS A 101 -2.67 10.59 -8.36
CA HIS A 101 -1.26 10.22 -8.52
C HIS A 101 -0.93 8.84 -7.92
N ASN A 102 -1.73 7.82 -8.25
CA ASN A 102 -1.57 6.45 -7.76
C ASN A 102 -1.69 6.30 -6.23
N MET A 103 -2.23 7.32 -5.55
CA MET A 103 -2.47 7.35 -4.12
C MET A 103 -3.97 7.49 -3.86
N PHE A 104 -4.48 6.78 -2.86
CA PHE A 104 -5.79 7.02 -2.28
C PHE A 104 -5.70 7.09 -0.77
N LEU A 105 -6.69 7.72 -0.15
CA LEU A 105 -6.80 7.86 1.29
C LEU A 105 -8.03 7.10 1.79
N MET A 106 -7.86 6.39 2.90
CA MET A 106 -8.96 5.84 3.70
C MET A 106 -8.82 6.28 5.16
N LEU A 107 -9.93 6.39 5.86
CA LEU A 107 -9.94 6.49 7.31
C LEU A 107 -9.92 5.10 7.91
N THR A 108 -9.04 4.86 8.86
CA THR A 108 -8.95 3.58 9.57
C THR A 108 -8.89 3.79 11.07
N ASN A 109 -9.19 2.73 11.83
CA ASN A 109 -8.86 2.71 13.25
C ASN A 109 -7.37 2.37 13.44
N LYS A 110 -6.89 2.33 14.69
CA LYS A 110 -5.50 1.96 15.03
C LYS A 110 -5.07 0.55 14.58
N HIS A 111 -6.02 -0.32 14.24
CA HIS A 111 -5.79 -1.69 13.77
C HIS A 111 -5.76 -1.79 12.23
N GLY A 112 -6.07 -0.70 11.53
CA GLY A 112 -6.17 -0.70 10.06
C GLY A 112 -7.56 -1.11 9.55
N ASP A 113 -8.58 -1.20 10.41
CA ASP A 113 -9.95 -1.46 9.95
C ASP A 113 -10.55 -0.18 9.37
N GLY A 114 -11.12 -0.28 8.17
CA GLY A 114 -11.76 0.84 7.48
C GLY A 114 -12.92 1.43 8.28
N LEU A 115 -12.97 2.76 8.33
CA LEU A 115 -14.04 3.53 8.94
C LEU A 115 -14.97 4.10 7.86
N ASP A 116 -16.26 4.20 8.18
CA ASP A 116 -17.24 4.85 7.32
C ASP A 116 -16.98 6.36 7.29
N GLU A 117 -16.54 6.88 6.15
CA GLU A 117 -16.18 8.29 5.95
C GLU A 117 -17.36 9.24 6.23
N ASN A 118 -18.60 8.81 5.97
CA ASN A 118 -19.79 9.63 6.16
C ASN A 118 -20.22 9.75 7.63
N LYS A 119 -19.80 8.79 8.45
CA LYS A 119 -20.11 8.76 9.89
C LYS A 119 -18.94 9.20 10.77
N THR A 120 -17.74 9.14 10.24
CA THR A 120 -16.51 9.44 10.98
C THR A 120 -16.16 10.90 10.78
N LYS A 121 -16.21 11.69 11.86
CA LYS A 121 -15.78 13.09 11.80
C LYS A 121 -14.28 13.16 11.51
N HIS A 122 -13.91 13.82 10.42
CA HIS A 122 -12.54 13.99 9.98
C HIS A 122 -12.30 15.43 9.52
N LYS A 123 -11.08 15.95 9.74
CA LYS A 123 -10.69 17.32 9.39
C LYS A 123 -10.32 17.42 7.91
N TYR A 124 -9.56 16.46 7.39
CA TYR A 124 -8.97 16.55 6.05
C TYR A 124 -9.79 15.79 5.03
N PRO A 125 -10.13 16.42 3.89
CA PRO A 125 -11.02 15.81 2.90
C PRO A 125 -10.35 14.60 2.24
N ILE A 126 -11.14 13.59 1.93
CA ILE A 126 -10.70 12.46 1.09
C ILE A 126 -10.83 12.89 -0.37
N ILE A 127 -9.70 12.97 -1.07
CA ILE A 127 -9.66 13.35 -2.48
C ILE A 127 -9.88 12.10 -3.32
N GLN A 128 -11.10 11.94 -3.80
CA GLN A 128 -11.48 10.94 -4.80
C GLN A 128 -11.71 11.67 -6.13
N LYS A 129 -10.65 11.96 -6.89
CA LYS A 129 -10.81 12.42 -8.28
C LYS A 129 -9.51 12.35 -9.08
N ARG A 130 -9.57 11.62 -10.19
CA ARG A 130 -8.84 11.98 -11.40
C ARG A 130 -9.73 12.94 -12.19
N ILE A 131 -9.38 14.22 -12.28
CA ILE A 131 -9.84 15.04 -13.41
C ILE A 131 -8.73 14.93 -14.43
N VAL A 132 -8.97 14.11 -15.46
CA VAL A 132 -8.19 14.16 -16.69
C VAL A 132 -8.61 15.44 -17.38
N ASP A 133 -7.64 16.22 -17.86
CA ASP A 133 -7.91 17.26 -18.86
C ASP A 133 -8.59 16.65 -20.10
#